data_AF-A0A640VQE7-F1
#
_entry.id   AF-A0A640VQE7-F1
#
_cell.length_a   1.000
_cell.length_b   1.000
_cell.length_c   1.000
_cell.angle_alpha   90.00
_cell.angle_beta   90.00
_cell.angle_gamma   90.00
#
_symmetry.space_group_name_H-M   'P 1'
#
loop_
_entity.id
_entity.type
_entity.pdbx_description
1 polymer ?
#
loop_
_entity_poly.entity_id
_entity_poly.type
_entity_poly.pdbx_seq_one_letter_code
_entity_poly.pdbx_strand_id
1 'polypeptide(L)'
;MVARCGTKKVWHWAHKGRRHCDHWWENETEWHRDWKNRFVVEWQEVPARDETDELHIADIKTPYGLVIEFQHSAIKPDEVKKRTRFYGQVIWIIDGTRRPTDLIQYERMLLENHPERFDGVDIYTVYCEETRLLKEWGSLGKIIGFDFGGDNLCLLTAAQGRSRYLFDFPKVEFARLISEGRSLPVVQFAEPTGRGYQKRRRF
;
A
#
# COMPACT_ATOMS: atom_id res chain seq x y z
N MET A 1 14.70 1.91 -34.75
CA MET A 1 14.32 3.34 -34.78
C MET A 1 13.14 3.54 -35.72
N VAL A 2 12.37 4.61 -35.55
CA VAL A 2 11.24 5.01 -36.41
C VAL A 2 11.48 6.44 -36.84
N ALA A 3 11.43 6.71 -38.15
CA ALA A 3 11.49 8.06 -38.66
C ALA A 3 10.17 8.79 -38.33
N ARG A 4 10.24 9.89 -37.60
CA ARG A 4 9.09 10.78 -37.36
C ARG A 4 9.30 12.05 -38.19
N CYS A 5 8.46 12.23 -39.20
CA CYS A 5 8.41 13.44 -40.01
C CYS A 5 7.08 14.17 -39.80
N GLY A 6 7.12 15.50 -39.74
CA GLY A 6 5.94 16.35 -39.66
C GLY A 6 6.31 17.81 -39.77
N THR A 7 5.35 18.68 -40.11
CA THR A 7 5.57 20.11 -40.33
C THR A 7 5.75 20.93 -39.04
N LYS A 8 5.44 20.33 -37.87
CA LYS A 8 5.54 21.00 -36.56
C LYS A 8 6.81 20.69 -35.77
N LYS A 9 7.54 19.62 -36.09
CA LYS A 9 8.76 19.22 -35.37
C LYS A 9 9.83 18.77 -36.35
N VAL A 10 11.08 19.13 -36.06
CA VAL A 10 12.26 18.72 -36.83
C VAL A 10 12.31 17.21 -36.93
N TRP A 11 12.70 16.70 -38.09
CA TRP A 11 12.79 15.28 -38.35
C TRP A 11 13.82 14.67 -37.40
N HIS A 12 13.40 13.64 -36.67
CA HIS A 12 14.25 12.95 -35.75
C HIS A 12 13.96 11.45 -35.81
N TRP A 13 14.99 10.68 -35.48
CA TRP A 13 14.86 9.26 -35.27
C TRP A 13 14.35 9.04 -33.86
N ALA A 14 13.13 8.50 -33.73
CA ALA A 14 12.64 8.03 -32.46
C ALA A 14 13.10 6.58 -32.24
N HIS A 15 13.38 6.19 -31.00
CA HIS A 15 13.52 4.78 -30.69
C HIS A 15 12.22 4.05 -31.09
N LYS A 16 12.35 2.84 -31.64
CA LYS A 16 11.20 1.97 -31.88
C LYS A 16 10.79 1.53 -30.48
N GLY A 17 9.91 2.29 -29.84
CA GLY A 17 9.51 1.99 -28.47
C GLY A 17 8.98 0.56 -28.45
N ARG A 18 9.72 -0.36 -27.81
CA ARG A 18 9.08 -1.54 -27.26
C ARG A 18 8.16 -0.97 -26.19
N ARG A 19 6.89 -0.80 -26.53
CA ARG A 19 5.85 -0.54 -25.54
C ARG A 19 5.68 -1.84 -24.74
N HIS A 20 6.65 -2.14 -23.87
CA HIS A 20 6.36 -2.85 -22.63
C HIS A 20 5.71 -1.82 -21.71
N CYS A 21 4.53 -1.36 -22.11
CA CYS A 21 3.78 -0.37 -21.35
C CYS A 21 2.92 -1.17 -20.38
N ASP A 22 3.47 -1.44 -19.21
CA ASP A 22 2.59 -1.68 -18.08
C ASP A 22 1.78 -0.40 -17.86
N HIS A 23 0.46 -0.50 -17.99
CA HIS A 23 -0.43 0.65 -17.79
C HIS A 23 -0.45 1.09 -16.32
N TRP A 24 0.08 0.27 -15.41
CA TRP A 24 0.20 0.52 -13.98
C TRP A 24 1.46 1.28 -13.58
N TRP A 25 2.38 1.51 -14.52
CA TRP A 25 3.65 2.17 -14.28
C TRP A 25 3.47 3.62 -13.79
N GLU A 26 3.98 3.91 -12.58
CA GLU A 26 4.11 5.26 -12.03
C GLU A 26 5.55 5.76 -12.21
N ASN A 27 5.76 7.09 -12.28
CA ASN A 27 7.12 7.63 -12.17
C ASN A 27 7.66 7.35 -10.76
N GLU A 28 8.79 6.66 -10.69
CA GLU A 28 9.44 6.35 -9.42
C GLU A 28 9.81 7.62 -8.66
N THR A 29 9.31 7.75 -7.44
CA THR A 29 9.68 8.82 -6.50
C THR A 29 10.83 8.36 -5.61
N GLU A 30 11.51 9.30 -4.93
CA GLU A 30 12.52 8.96 -3.93
C GLU A 30 11.95 8.03 -2.84
N TRP A 31 10.72 8.31 -2.39
CA TRP A 31 10.00 7.45 -1.44
C TRP A 31 9.81 6.01 -1.95
N HIS A 32 9.43 5.83 -3.22
CA HIS A 32 9.31 4.50 -3.82
C HIS A 32 10.65 3.77 -3.83
N ARG A 33 11.70 4.46 -4.25
CA ARG A 33 13.05 3.90 -4.33
C ARG A 33 13.59 3.53 -2.95
N ASP A 34 13.35 4.36 -1.93
CA ASP A 34 13.77 4.10 -0.55
C ASP A 34 13.07 2.88 0.03
N TRP A 35 11.80 2.66 -0.34
CA TRP A 35 11.09 1.44 0.02
C TRP A 35 11.63 0.21 -0.71
N LYS A 36 11.89 0.30 -2.02
CA LYS A 36 12.48 -0.81 -2.79
C LYS A 36 13.86 -1.20 -2.25
N ASN A 37 14.69 -0.21 -1.91
CA ASN A 37 16.05 -0.40 -1.38
C ASN A 37 16.11 -1.17 -0.04
N ARG A 38 14.98 -1.40 0.63
CA ARG A 38 14.89 -2.27 1.82
C ARG A 38 14.91 -3.75 1.47
N PHE A 39 14.80 -4.10 0.20
CA PHE A 39 14.75 -5.47 -0.31
C PHE A 39 15.87 -5.71 -1.32
N VAL A 40 16.21 -6.99 -1.52
CA VAL A 40 17.23 -7.39 -2.49
C VAL A 40 16.79 -7.11 -3.92
N VAL A 41 17.75 -6.79 -4.80
CA VAL A 41 17.47 -6.30 -6.17
C VAL A 41 16.72 -7.34 -7.00
N GLU A 42 16.93 -8.63 -6.74
CA GLU A 42 16.27 -9.73 -7.44
C GLU A 42 14.76 -9.77 -7.23
N TRP A 43 14.27 -9.09 -6.19
CA TRP A 43 12.84 -9.03 -5.86
C TRP A 43 12.18 -7.77 -6.40
N GLN A 44 12.96 -6.80 -6.88
CA GLN A 44 12.46 -5.50 -7.32
C GLN A 44 11.99 -5.57 -8.77
N GLU A 45 10.87 -4.90 -9.07
CA GLU A 45 10.36 -4.71 -10.44
C GLU A 45 10.16 -6.03 -11.20
N VAL A 46 9.56 -7.02 -10.54
CA VAL A 46 9.44 -8.37 -11.10
C VAL A 46 8.23 -8.45 -12.03
N PRO A 47 8.42 -8.84 -13.31
CA PRO A 47 7.32 -8.98 -14.23
C PRO A 47 6.40 -10.16 -13.87
N ALA A 48 5.10 -9.94 -14.00
CA ALA A 48 4.03 -10.91 -13.87
C ALA A 48 3.07 -10.77 -15.05
N ARG A 49 2.52 -11.88 -15.53
CA ARG A 49 1.56 -11.89 -16.64
C ARG A 49 0.22 -12.43 -16.18
N ASP A 50 -0.86 -11.86 -16.70
CA ASP A 50 -2.21 -12.35 -16.44
C ASP A 50 -2.61 -13.47 -17.41
N GLU A 51 -3.83 -13.98 -17.24
CA GLU A 51 -4.41 -15.03 -18.11
C GLU A 51 -4.61 -14.55 -19.56
N THR A 52 -4.60 -13.23 -19.79
CA THR A 52 -4.74 -12.59 -21.10
C THR A 52 -3.40 -12.21 -21.73
N ASP A 53 -2.28 -12.60 -21.10
CA ASP A 53 -0.90 -12.24 -21.45
C ASP A 53 -0.56 -10.74 -21.29
N GLU A 54 -1.38 -9.98 -20.55
CA GLU A 54 -1.08 -8.61 -20.14
C GLU A 54 0.06 -8.64 -19.10
N LEU A 55 1.08 -7.80 -19.33
CA LEU A 55 2.27 -7.71 -18.49
C LEU A 55 2.09 -6.62 -17.43
N HIS A 56 2.30 -7.00 -16.18
CA HIS A 56 2.35 -6.13 -15.02
C HIS A 56 3.68 -6.27 -14.29
N ILE A 57 4.17 -5.19 -13.68
CA ILE A 57 5.44 -5.18 -12.96
C ILE A 57 5.15 -4.96 -11.49
N ALA A 58 5.49 -5.95 -10.66
CA ALA A 58 5.37 -5.83 -9.21
C ALA A 58 6.53 -5.02 -8.65
N ASP A 59 6.27 -4.07 -7.76
CA ASP A 59 7.35 -3.30 -7.12
C ASP A 59 8.31 -4.22 -6.36
N ILE A 60 7.75 -5.13 -5.54
CA ILE A 60 8.49 -6.20 -4.86
C ILE A 60 7.73 -7.51 -5.02
N LYS A 61 8.44 -8.58 -5.39
CA LYS A 61 7.91 -9.94 -5.40
C LYS A 61 8.89 -10.90 -4.75
N THR A 62 8.47 -11.52 -3.66
CA THR A 62 9.29 -12.48 -2.93
C THR A 62 9.29 -13.87 -3.59
N PRO A 63 10.29 -14.72 -3.32
CA PRO A 63 10.33 -16.11 -3.79
C PRO A 63 9.16 -16.95 -3.27
N TYR A 64 8.54 -16.52 -2.17
CA TYR A 64 7.40 -17.20 -1.55
C TYR A 64 6.05 -16.79 -2.16
N GLY A 65 6.05 -15.93 -3.19
CA GLY A 65 4.85 -15.52 -3.92
C GLY A 65 4.12 -14.30 -3.34
N LEU A 66 4.65 -13.68 -2.28
CA LEU A 66 4.12 -12.44 -1.73
C LEU A 66 4.54 -11.26 -2.60
N VAL A 67 3.59 -10.39 -2.93
CA VAL A 67 3.82 -9.14 -3.64
C VAL A 67 3.65 -7.96 -2.68
N ILE A 68 4.50 -6.95 -2.81
CA ILE A 68 4.32 -5.65 -2.16
C ILE A 68 4.23 -4.60 -3.27
N GLU A 69 3.17 -3.81 -3.22
CA GLU A 69 2.93 -2.68 -4.13
C GLU A 69 3.02 -1.39 -3.34
N PHE A 70 3.79 -0.44 -3.87
CA PHE A 70 3.91 0.90 -3.33
C PHE A 70 2.96 1.82 -4.09
N GLN A 71 2.25 2.68 -3.36
CA GLN A 71 1.34 3.64 -4.00
C GLN A 71 1.58 5.03 -3.44
N HIS A 72 2.15 5.89 -4.28
CA HIS A 72 2.20 7.32 -4.02
C HIS A 72 1.04 8.03 -4.72
N SER A 73 0.84 7.89 -6.03
CA SER A 73 -0.17 8.68 -6.73
C SER A 73 -1.62 8.30 -6.41
N ALA A 74 -2.55 9.16 -6.83
CA ALA A 74 -3.97 8.84 -6.76
C ALA A 74 -4.30 7.69 -7.73
N ILE A 75 -4.80 6.58 -7.18
CA ILE A 75 -5.23 5.40 -7.92
C ILE A 75 -6.75 5.24 -7.81
N LYS A 76 -7.39 4.78 -8.89
CA LYS A 76 -8.84 4.54 -8.90
C LYS A 76 -9.17 3.28 -8.08
N PRO A 77 -10.27 3.26 -7.31
CA PRO A 77 -10.66 2.08 -6.54
C PRO A 77 -10.80 0.80 -7.36
N ASP A 78 -11.28 0.88 -8.60
CA ASP A 78 -11.40 -0.28 -9.49
C ASP A 78 -10.04 -0.82 -9.93
N GLU A 79 -9.04 0.06 -10.06
CA GLU A 79 -7.67 -0.33 -10.38
C GLU A 79 -7.00 -1.00 -9.20
N VAL A 80 -7.16 -0.47 -7.98
CA VAL A 80 -6.68 -1.13 -6.75
C VAL A 80 -7.27 -2.54 -6.63
N LYS A 81 -8.57 -2.70 -6.89
CA LYS A 81 -9.24 -4.02 -6.86
C LYS A 81 -8.69 -4.95 -7.94
N LYS A 82 -8.47 -4.46 -9.16
CA LYS A 82 -7.86 -5.24 -10.25
C LYS A 82 -6.47 -5.74 -9.88
N ARG A 83 -5.57 -4.83 -9.46
CA ARG A 83 -4.21 -5.15 -9.00
C ARG A 83 -4.23 -6.14 -7.83
N THR A 84 -5.11 -5.90 -6.85
CA THR A 84 -5.26 -6.78 -5.69
C THR A 84 -5.70 -8.18 -6.06
N ARG A 85 -6.65 -8.31 -7.00
CA ARG A 85 -7.12 -9.60 -7.49
C ARG A 85 -6.06 -10.30 -8.35
N PHE A 86 -5.32 -9.55 -9.14
CA PHE A 86 -4.26 -10.05 -10.02
C PHE A 86 -3.17 -10.77 -9.22
N TYR A 87 -2.64 -10.14 -8.17
CA TYR A 87 -1.58 -10.75 -7.37
C TYR A 87 -2.08 -11.76 -6.33
N GLY A 88 -3.29 -11.57 -5.80
CA GLY A 88 -3.87 -12.44 -4.77
C GLY A 88 -3.24 -12.23 -3.38
N GLN A 89 -1.94 -12.53 -3.23
CA GLN A 89 -1.16 -12.28 -2.02
C GLN A 89 -0.38 -10.97 -2.17
N VAL A 90 -1.02 -9.86 -1.77
CA VAL A 90 -0.45 -8.52 -1.88
C VAL A 90 -0.54 -7.76 -0.56
N ILE A 91 0.54 -7.06 -0.23
CA ILE A 91 0.57 -6.00 0.78
C ILE A 91 0.66 -4.66 0.04
N TRP A 92 -0.18 -3.71 0.42
CA TRP A 92 -0.09 -2.35 -0.10
C TRP A 92 0.64 -1.47 0.90
N ILE A 93 1.62 -0.71 0.43
CA ILE A 93 2.24 0.36 1.23
C ILE A 93 1.91 1.69 0.57
N ILE A 94 1.26 2.56 1.32
CA ILE A 94 0.67 3.80 0.82
C ILE A 94 1.43 4.98 1.41
N ASP A 95 1.82 5.90 0.54
CA ASP A 95 2.41 7.17 0.99
C ASP A 95 1.31 8.05 1.62
N GLY A 96 1.31 8.12 2.95
CA GLY A 96 0.43 8.96 3.75
C GLY A 96 0.85 10.42 3.81
N THR A 97 2.03 10.78 3.28
CA THR A 97 2.56 12.16 3.27
C THR A 97 2.08 12.96 2.06
N ARG A 98 1.57 12.29 1.03
CA ARG A 98 1.09 12.91 -0.22
C ARG A 98 0.07 14.03 -0.02
N ARG A 99 -0.84 13.88 0.96
CA ARG A 99 -1.87 14.86 1.29
C ARG A 99 -1.66 15.33 2.73
N PRO A 100 -1.47 16.64 2.99
CA PRO A 100 -1.30 17.15 4.36
C PRO A 100 -2.46 16.79 5.30
N THR A 101 -3.68 16.68 4.74
CA THR A 101 -4.88 16.31 5.50
C THR A 101 -4.89 14.86 5.98
N ASP A 102 -4.10 13.96 5.38
CA ASP A 102 -4.11 12.55 5.76
C ASP A 102 -3.43 12.35 7.11
N LEU A 103 -2.27 12.99 7.33
CA LEU A 103 -1.59 13.00 8.62
C LEU A 103 -2.48 13.60 9.72
N ILE A 104 -3.12 14.76 9.46
CA ILE A 104 -4.02 15.41 10.44
C ILE A 104 -5.21 14.51 10.81
N GLN A 105 -5.80 13.82 9.82
CA GLN A 105 -6.91 12.88 10.08
C GLN A 105 -6.44 11.67 10.88
N TYR A 106 -5.24 11.17 10.59
CA TYR A 106 -4.63 10.05 11.30
C TYR A 106 -4.35 10.40 12.76
N GLU A 107 -3.65 11.51 13.03
CA GLU A 107 -3.37 11.99 14.38
C GLU A 107 -4.65 12.21 15.19
N ARG A 108 -5.67 12.85 14.58
CA ARG A 108 -6.97 13.03 15.24
C ARG A 108 -7.63 11.69 15.58
N MET A 109 -7.61 10.74 14.65
CA MET A 109 -8.18 9.40 14.88
C MET A 109 -7.45 8.69 16.03
N LEU A 110 -6.13 8.79 16.14
CA LEU A 110 -5.39 8.21 17.27
C LEU A 110 -5.73 8.88 18.61
N LEU A 111 -5.97 10.19 18.62
CA LEU A 111 -6.39 10.92 19.83
C LEU A 111 -7.82 10.58 20.27
N GLU A 112 -8.70 10.32 19.31
CA GLU A 112 -10.12 10.01 19.56
C GLU A 112 -10.35 8.55 19.95
N ASN A 113 -9.44 7.65 19.58
CA ASN A 113 -9.52 6.23 19.89
C ASN A 113 -8.62 5.86 21.08
N HIS A 114 -9.11 4.96 21.93
CA HIS A 114 -8.33 4.41 23.04
C HIS A 114 -7.67 3.10 22.58
N PRO A 115 -6.33 3.03 22.51
CA PRO A 115 -5.66 1.81 22.12
C PRO A 115 -5.73 0.76 23.24
N GLU A 116 -5.69 -0.50 22.84
CA GLU A 116 -5.39 -1.62 23.71
C GLU A 116 -3.89 -1.90 23.62
N ARG A 117 -3.23 -2.02 24.77
CA ARG A 117 -1.79 -2.27 24.82
C ARG A 117 -1.54 -3.78 24.89
N PHE A 118 -0.85 -4.31 23.88
CA PHE A 118 -0.49 -5.72 23.79
C PHE A 118 1.00 -5.84 23.49
N ASP A 119 1.73 -6.57 24.35
CA ASP A 119 3.19 -6.77 24.24
C ASP A 119 3.98 -5.46 24.02
N GLY A 120 3.56 -4.38 24.67
CA GLY A 120 4.19 -3.07 24.55
C GLY A 120 3.84 -2.28 23.29
N VAL A 121 2.97 -2.80 22.43
CA VAL A 121 2.45 -2.14 21.23
C VAL A 121 1.03 -1.63 21.48
N ASP A 122 0.76 -0.39 21.07
CA ASP A 122 -0.58 0.19 21.14
C ASP A 122 -1.36 -0.18 19.88
N ILE A 123 -2.52 -0.82 20.06
CA ILE A 123 -3.33 -1.32 18.97
C ILE A 123 -4.69 -0.66 19.00
N TYR A 124 -5.04 -0.03 17.89
CA TYR A 124 -6.26 0.75 17.72
C TYR A 124 -7.29 -0.06 16.95
N THR A 125 -8.51 -0.15 17.48
CA THR A 125 -9.66 -0.63 16.71
C THR A 125 -10.22 0.53 15.90
N VAL A 126 -10.20 0.40 14.57
CA VAL A 126 -10.58 1.49 13.63
C VAL A 126 -11.64 1.06 12.62
N TYR A 127 -12.35 2.07 12.08
CA TYR A 127 -13.41 1.93 11.08
C TYR A 127 -13.06 2.65 9.77
N CYS A 128 -13.56 2.14 8.65
CA CYS A 128 -13.30 2.72 7.32
C CYS A 128 -13.68 4.19 7.21
N GLU A 129 -14.64 4.65 8.01
CA GLU A 129 -15.23 5.98 7.91
C GLU A 129 -14.46 7.06 8.67
N GLU A 130 -13.45 6.70 9.47
CA GLU A 130 -12.73 7.63 10.35
C GLU A 130 -11.76 8.54 9.59
N THR A 131 -11.07 7.99 8.59
CA THR A 131 -10.13 8.73 7.76
C THR A 131 -10.35 8.45 6.29
N ARG A 132 -9.92 9.38 5.44
CA ARG A 132 -9.96 9.19 3.99
C ARG A 132 -9.15 7.96 3.53
N LEU A 133 -7.97 7.74 4.11
CA LEU A 133 -7.13 6.57 3.80
C LEU A 133 -7.83 5.26 4.17
N LEU A 134 -8.44 5.19 5.35
CA LEU A 134 -9.20 4.00 5.76
C LEU A 134 -10.42 3.76 4.85
N LYS A 135 -11.06 4.82 4.36
CA LYS A 135 -12.18 4.70 3.41
C LYS A 135 -11.73 4.17 2.05
N GLU A 136 -10.57 4.62 1.58
CA GLU A 136 -9.99 4.23 0.29
C GLU A 136 -9.44 2.80 0.32
N TRP A 137 -8.76 2.41 1.42
CA TRP A 137 -7.95 1.18 1.47
C TRP A 137 -8.48 0.11 2.44
N GLY A 138 -9.16 0.52 3.52
CA GLY A 138 -9.54 -0.41 4.59
C GLY A 138 -10.49 -1.52 4.13
N SER A 139 -11.33 -1.27 3.12
CA SER A 139 -12.29 -2.28 2.64
C SER A 139 -11.68 -3.39 1.77
N LEU A 140 -10.37 -3.36 1.47
CA LEU A 140 -9.73 -4.32 0.56
C LEU A 140 -9.57 -5.73 1.15
N GLY A 141 -9.61 -5.88 2.48
CA GLY A 141 -9.38 -7.18 3.13
C GLY A 141 -7.95 -7.71 2.95
N LYS A 142 -7.00 -6.80 2.70
CA LYS A 142 -5.56 -7.06 2.64
C LYS A 142 -4.85 -6.27 3.73
N ILE A 143 -3.59 -6.62 4.00
CA ILE A 143 -2.74 -5.81 4.88
C ILE A 143 -2.36 -4.54 4.12
N ILE A 144 -2.59 -3.40 4.76
CA ILE A 144 -2.25 -2.08 4.23
C ILE A 144 -1.30 -1.41 5.22
N GLY A 145 -0.14 -0.94 4.75
CA GLY A 145 0.75 -0.09 5.52
C GLY A 145 0.60 1.37 5.09
N PHE A 146 0.35 2.28 6.02
CA PHE A 146 0.40 3.71 5.76
C PHE A 146 1.74 4.28 6.25
N ASP A 147 2.51 4.87 5.34
CA ASP A 147 3.77 5.51 5.66
C ASP A 147 3.57 7.03 5.77
N PHE A 148 3.64 7.55 6.99
CA PHE A 148 3.57 8.99 7.27
C PHE A 148 4.96 9.63 7.44
N GLY A 149 6.02 8.92 7.05
CA GLY A 149 7.42 9.29 7.32
C GLY A 149 7.97 8.60 8.57
N GLY A 150 9.16 9.00 9.00
CA GLY A 150 9.83 8.43 10.18
C GLY A 150 10.19 6.94 10.02
N ASP A 151 10.32 6.26 11.16
CA ASP A 151 10.82 4.88 11.23
C ASP A 151 9.74 3.80 11.29
N ASN A 152 8.47 4.19 11.50
CA ASN A 152 7.35 3.28 11.66
C ASN A 152 6.44 3.26 10.42
N LEU A 153 5.86 2.09 10.16
CA LEU A 153 4.79 1.86 9.22
C LEU A 153 3.52 1.57 10.01
N CYS A 154 2.45 2.31 9.73
CA CYS A 154 1.18 2.10 10.39
C CYS A 154 0.42 0.97 9.68
N LEU A 155 0.43 -0.23 10.27
CA LEU A 155 -0.13 -1.45 9.68
C LEU A 155 -1.61 -1.61 10.03
N LEU A 156 -2.44 -1.69 9.00
CA LEU A 156 -3.84 -2.06 9.06
C LEU A 156 -3.98 -3.54 8.67
N THR A 157 -4.38 -4.39 9.61
CA THR A 157 -4.57 -5.82 9.35
C THR A 157 -6.01 -6.15 8.97
N ALA A 158 -6.16 -7.26 8.24
CA ALA A 158 -7.47 -7.73 7.78
C ALA A 158 -8.32 -8.21 8.98
N ALA A 159 -9.56 -7.72 8.98
CA ALA A 159 -10.53 -7.69 10.06
C ALA A 159 -10.98 -9.04 10.65
N GLN A 160 -11.45 -8.98 11.90
CA GLN A 160 -12.45 -9.89 12.46
C GLN A 160 -13.81 -9.19 12.37
N GLY A 161 -14.64 -9.55 11.39
CA GLY A 161 -15.92 -8.88 11.13
C GLY A 161 -15.77 -7.50 10.47
N ARG A 162 -16.31 -6.44 11.09
CA ARG A 162 -16.23 -5.05 10.57
C ARG A 162 -15.05 -4.25 11.14
N SER A 163 -14.48 -4.72 12.25
CA SER A 163 -13.42 -4.04 12.99
C SER A 163 -12.06 -4.34 12.39
N ARG A 164 -11.19 -3.33 12.30
CA ARG A 164 -9.81 -3.48 11.84
C ARG A 164 -8.86 -3.03 12.92
N TYR A 165 -7.69 -3.66 12.95
CA TYR A 165 -6.66 -3.32 13.91
C TYR A 165 -5.56 -2.54 13.22
N LEU A 166 -5.19 -1.43 13.84
CA LEU A 166 -4.18 -0.51 13.36
C LEU A 166 -3.12 -0.37 14.44
N PHE A 167 -1.85 -0.53 14.08
CA PHE A 167 -0.74 -0.40 15.01
C PHE A 167 0.53 0.03 14.28
N ASP A 168 1.44 0.66 15.02
CA ASP A 168 2.75 1.02 14.49
C ASP A 168 3.67 -0.19 14.45
N PHE A 169 4.38 -0.33 13.34
CA PHE A 169 5.32 -1.42 13.11
C PHE A 169 6.63 -0.88 12.52
N PRO A 170 7.81 -1.15 13.12
CA PRO A 170 9.07 -0.62 12.60
C PRO A 170 9.34 -1.06 11.16
N LYS A 171 9.68 -0.11 10.28
CA LYS A 171 9.94 -0.39 8.85
C LYS A 171 11.10 -1.37 8.65
N VAL A 172 12.09 -1.34 9.54
CA VAL A 172 13.23 -2.27 9.53
C VAL A 172 12.76 -3.70 9.83
N GLU A 173 11.95 -3.88 10.87
CA GLU A 173 11.42 -5.20 11.22
C GLU A 173 10.45 -5.71 10.15
N PHE A 174 9.66 -4.82 9.54
CA PHE A 174 8.82 -5.16 8.39
C PHE A 174 9.65 -5.79 7.27
N ALA A 175 10.67 -5.08 6.79
CA ALA A 175 11.53 -5.57 5.72
C ALA A 175 12.23 -6.89 6.11
N ARG A 176 12.68 -7.00 7.37
CA ARG A 176 13.31 -8.21 7.90
C ARG A 176 12.38 -9.42 7.87
N LEU A 177 11.16 -9.31 8.40
CA LEU A 177 10.21 -10.41 8.44
C LEU A 177 9.83 -10.88 7.03
N ILE A 178 9.57 -9.95 6.12
CA ILE A 178 9.30 -10.27 4.71
C ILE A 178 10.50 -10.99 4.07
N SER A 179 11.71 -10.51 4.34
CA SER A 179 12.94 -11.12 3.81
C SER A 179 13.16 -12.54 4.31
N GLU A 180 12.84 -12.79 5.59
CA GLU A 180 12.90 -14.11 6.21
C GLU A 180 11.70 -15.03 5.82
N GLY A 181 10.74 -14.53 5.03
CA GLY A 181 9.53 -15.28 4.68
C GLY A 181 8.58 -15.53 5.86
N ARG A 182 8.74 -14.76 6.94
CA ARG A 182 7.88 -14.87 8.13
C ARG A 182 6.58 -14.10 7.92
N SER A 183 5.50 -14.59 8.52
CA SER A 183 4.23 -13.88 8.55
C SER A 183 4.35 -12.62 9.40
N LEU A 184 3.77 -11.52 8.93
CA LEU A 184 3.52 -10.34 9.76
C LEU A 184 2.62 -10.71 10.94
N PRO A 185 2.74 -10.01 12.09
CA PRO A 185 1.90 -10.28 13.25
C PRO A 185 0.41 -10.14 12.87
N VAL A 186 -0.33 -11.24 12.99
CA VAL A 186 -1.78 -11.24 12.87
C VAL A 186 -2.33 -10.97 14.24
N VAL A 187 -2.77 -9.73 14.46
CA VAL A 187 -3.42 -9.36 15.70
C VAL A 187 -4.82 -9.98 15.73
N GLN A 188 -5.00 -10.99 16.58
CA GLN A 188 -6.28 -11.63 16.85
C GLN A 188 -6.73 -11.25 18.26
N PHE A 189 -7.72 -10.36 18.37
CA PHE A 189 -8.38 -10.10 19.65
C PHE A 189 -9.59 -11.02 19.82
N ALA A 190 -10.07 -11.17 21.06
CA ALA A 190 -11.43 -11.65 21.31
C ALA A 190 -12.44 -10.68 20.67
N GLU A 191 -13.66 -11.15 20.35
CA GLU A 191 -14.67 -10.32 19.70
C GLU A 191 -14.78 -8.94 20.38
N PRO A 192 -14.58 -7.84 19.64
CA PRO A 192 -14.59 -6.52 20.25
C PRO A 192 -15.97 -6.30 20.87
N THR A 193 -16.00 -5.99 22.18
CA THR A 193 -17.24 -5.56 22.85
C THR A 193 -17.85 -4.43 22.03
N GLY A 194 -19.05 -4.66 21.50
CA GLY A 194 -19.67 -3.87 20.43
C GLY A 194 -19.75 -2.37 20.69
N ARG A 195 -18.64 -1.66 20.48
CA ARG A 195 -18.62 -0.21 20.35
C ARG A 195 -18.99 0.06 18.90
N GLY A 196 -20.24 0.46 18.67
CA GLY A 196 -20.64 0.93 17.35
C GLY A 196 -19.89 2.21 17.00
N TYR A 197 -19.52 2.39 15.74
CA TYR A 197 -19.04 3.67 15.23
C TYR A 197 -20.12 4.73 15.44
N GLN A 198 -19.97 5.56 16.48
CA GLN A 198 -20.82 6.71 16.69
C GLN A 198 -20.29 7.85 15.83
N LYS A 199 -21.02 8.22 14.78
CA LYS A 199 -20.75 9.40 13.96
C LYS A 199 -20.91 10.65 14.84
N ARG A 200 -19.85 11.06 15.54
CA ARG A 200 -19.90 12.22 16.43
C ARG A 200 -20.06 13.47 15.56
N ARG A 201 -21.17 14.17 15.76
CA ARG A 201 -21.51 15.40 15.03
C ARG A 201 -20.39 16.42 15.24
N ARG A 202 -19.86 16.97 14.15
CA ARG A 202 -19.06 18.20 14.18
C ARG A 202 -19.93 19.29 14.81
N PHE A 203 -19.52 19.81 15.95
CA PHE A 203 -20.00 21.09 16.46
C PHE A 203 -19.29 22.22 15.72
#